data_AF-A0AAV1YG84-F1
#
_entry.id   AF-A0AAV1YG84-F1
#
_cell.length_a   1.000
_cell.length_b   1.000
_cell.length_c   1.000
_cell.angle_alpha   90.00
_cell.angle_beta   90.00
_cell.angle_gamma   90.00
#
_symmetry.space_group_name_H-M   'P 1'
#
loop_
_entity.id
_entity.type
_entity.pdbx_description
1 polymer ?
#
loop_
_entity_poly.entity_id
_entity_poly.type
_entity_poly.pdbx_seq_one_letter_code
_entity_poly.pdbx_strand_id
1 'polypeptide(L)'
;MDCEPPLLESYKTLLQSSLGVGVGTDDVRNDDKSSMVVEICELPLIDLNLKREEFMKEITEAARDWGFFQVVNHGIPQEMLQTLKFEQKKVFQRPFSNKSQGNFLNLPVSCYRWGNPFAKNLRQTTWSEALHIILHDIGKVDQEDSLRVSGILTSKF
;
A
#
# COMPACT_ATOMS: atom_id res chain seq x y z
N MET A 1 16.76 -15.25 -0.99
CA MET A 1 16.25 -14.10 -0.21
C MET A 1 16.13 -12.91 -1.15
N ASP A 2 15.59 -13.13 -2.36
CA ASP A 2 15.93 -12.28 -3.51
C ASP A 2 14.78 -11.34 -3.87
N CYS A 3 13.66 -11.45 -3.16
CA CYS A 3 12.44 -10.69 -3.36
C CYS A 3 12.54 -9.29 -2.75
N GLU A 4 13.34 -9.16 -1.69
CA GLU A 4 13.51 -7.92 -0.93
C GLU A 4 14.33 -6.91 -1.75
N PRO A 5 13.87 -5.65 -1.83
CA PRO A 5 14.63 -4.58 -2.44
C PRO A 5 15.94 -4.30 -1.68
N PRO A 6 16.99 -3.85 -2.36
CA PRO A 6 18.31 -3.65 -1.76
C PRO A 6 18.34 -2.34 -0.94
N LEU A 7 17.75 -2.39 0.25
CA LEU A 7 17.56 -1.23 1.15
C LEU A 7 18.87 -0.50 1.45
N LEU A 8 19.90 -1.25 1.86
CA LEU A 8 21.19 -0.67 2.26
C LEU A 8 21.92 -0.02 1.08
N GLU A 9 21.89 -0.64 -0.10
CA GLU A 9 22.50 -0.10 -1.31
C GLU A 9 21.77 1.16 -1.77
N SER A 10 20.43 1.14 -1.72
CA SER A 10 19.57 2.24 -2.18
C SER A 10 19.76 3.54 -1.40
N TYR A 11 20.05 3.45 -0.09
CA TYR A 11 20.07 4.61 0.80
C TYR A 11 21.42 4.89 1.47
N LYS A 12 22.50 4.19 1.07
CA LYS A 12 23.84 4.33 1.63
C LYS A 12 24.32 5.79 1.69
N THR A 13 24.12 6.53 0.60
CA THR A 13 24.54 7.94 0.49
C THR A 13 23.77 8.84 1.46
N LEU A 14 22.46 8.60 1.64
CA LEU A 14 21.64 9.36 2.59
C LEU A 14 22.05 9.06 4.04
N LEU A 15 22.33 7.79 4.36
CA LEU A 15 22.78 7.39 5.70
C LEU A 15 24.12 8.02 6.07
N GLN A 16 25.10 7.96 5.16
CA GLN A 16 26.43 8.54 5.37
C GLN A 16 26.39 10.06 5.58
N SER A 17 25.51 10.76 4.87
CA SER A 17 25.31 12.21 5.07
C SER A 17 24.73 12.57 6.45
N SER A 18 23.90 11.70 7.04
CA SER A 18 23.35 11.93 8.39
C SER A 18 24.34 11.64 9.51
N LEU A 19 25.30 10.74 9.28
CA LEU A 19 26.32 10.33 10.24
C LEU A 19 27.56 11.25 10.22
N GLY A 20 27.64 12.21 9.29
CA GLY A 20 28.78 13.11 9.09
C GLY A 20 28.78 14.39 9.92
N VAL A 21 27.92 14.55 10.94
CA VAL A 21 27.91 15.71 11.84
C VAL A 21 28.19 15.27 13.28
N GLY A 22 29.45 15.46 13.70
CA GLY A 22 29.88 15.63 15.09
C GLY A 22 29.65 14.49 16.08
N VAL A 23 30.67 13.66 16.32
CA VAL A 23 30.86 13.03 17.63
C VAL A 23 31.22 14.13 18.62
N GLY A 24 30.23 14.57 19.40
CA GLY A 24 30.40 15.29 20.64
C GLY A 24 29.59 14.55 21.70
N THR A 25 30.28 13.97 22.68
CA THR A 25 29.68 13.53 23.93
C THR A 25 29.19 14.75 24.71
N ASP A 26 28.19 14.53 25.57
CA ASP A 26 27.66 15.46 26.57
C ASP A 26 26.40 16.24 26.14
N ASP A 27 25.22 15.68 26.44
CA ASP A 27 24.29 16.30 27.38
C ASP A 27 23.11 15.35 27.70
N VAL A 28 23.01 14.96 28.98
CA VAL A 28 21.84 14.27 29.53
C VAL A 28 20.71 15.29 29.63
N ARG A 29 19.85 15.35 28.62
CA ARG A 29 18.55 16.03 28.74
C ARG A 29 17.54 15.04 29.30
N ASN A 30 17.19 15.25 30.57
CA ASN A 30 15.96 14.75 31.17
C ASN A 30 14.78 15.29 30.36
N ASP A 31 14.29 14.48 29.42
CA ASP A 31 13.06 14.76 28.71
C ASP A 31 11.90 14.26 29.57
N ASP A 32 11.15 15.22 30.09
CA ASP A 32 9.96 15.03 30.90
C ASP A 32 8.99 14.16 30.10
N LYS A 33 8.84 12.89 30.49
CA LYS A 33 7.90 11.93 29.86
C LYS A 33 6.47 12.39 30.17
N SER A 34 6.02 13.43 29.47
CA SER A 34 4.60 13.68 29.27
C SER A 34 4.09 12.51 28.43
N SER A 35 3.63 11.47 29.13
CA SER A 35 2.93 10.32 28.55
C SER A 35 1.71 10.85 27.80
N MET A 36 1.86 11.08 26.49
CA MET A 36 0.73 11.39 25.62
C MET A 36 -0.20 10.18 25.67
N VAL A 37 -1.33 10.33 26.34
CA VAL A 37 -2.41 9.35 26.27
C VAL A 37 -2.96 9.45 24.86
N VAL A 38 -2.58 8.49 24.00
CA VAL A 38 -3.16 8.38 22.67
C VAL A 38 -4.54 7.78 22.86
N GLU A 39 -5.57 8.60 22.69
CA GLU A 39 -6.95 8.13 22.65
C GLU A 39 -7.14 7.31 21.37
N ILE A 40 -7.49 6.03 21.53
CA ILE A 40 -7.74 5.14 20.40
C ILE A 40 -9.15 5.44 19.90
N CYS A 41 -9.23 6.21 18.80
CA CYS A 41 -10.46 6.45 18.09
C CYS A 41 -10.68 5.37 17.03
N GLU A 42 -11.75 4.59 17.16
CA GLU A 42 -12.15 3.63 16.13
C GLU A 42 -12.77 4.36 14.93
N LEU A 43 -12.39 3.95 13.71
CA LEU A 43 -13.00 4.48 12.49
C LEU A 43 -14.46 4.03 12.38
N PRO A 44 -15.37 4.86 11.84
CA PRO A 44 -16.75 4.46 11.59
C PRO A 44 -16.84 3.18 10.75
N LEU A 45 -17.65 2.22 11.17
CA LEU A 45 -17.91 0.96 10.48
C LEU A 45 -19.36 0.95 9.97
N ILE A 46 -19.53 0.92 8.64
CA ILE A 46 -20.82 1.08 7.98
C ILE A 46 -21.29 -0.24 7.39
N ASP A 47 -22.52 -0.65 7.69
CA ASP A 47 -23.14 -1.85 7.15
C ASP A 47 -23.99 -1.55 5.90
N LEU A 48 -23.57 -2.07 4.75
CA LEU A 48 -24.26 -1.87 3.47
C LEU A 48 -25.49 -2.78 3.26
N ASN A 49 -25.80 -3.68 4.20
CA ASN A 49 -27.07 -4.42 4.22
C ASN A 49 -28.22 -3.61 4.83
N LEU A 50 -27.94 -2.47 5.49
CA LEU A 50 -28.98 -1.57 5.99
C LEU A 50 -29.80 -0.99 4.84
N LYS A 51 -30.92 -0.34 5.18
CA LYS A 51 -31.68 0.40 4.16
C LYS A 51 -30.81 1.48 3.55
N ARG A 52 -31.01 1.74 2.25
CA ARG A 52 -30.22 2.73 1.51
C ARG A 52 -30.19 4.10 2.19
N GLU A 53 -31.31 4.58 2.73
CA GLU A 53 -31.33 5.87 3.41
C GLU A 53 -30.45 5.88 4.67
N GLU A 54 -30.38 4.76 5.40
CA GLU A 54 -29.64 4.63 6.65
C GLU A 54 -28.12 4.64 6.39
N PHE A 55 -27.61 3.72 5.57
CA PHE A 55 -26.16 3.67 5.31
C PHE A 55 -25.66 4.90 4.54
N MET A 56 -26.47 5.51 3.66
CA MET A 56 -26.07 6.73 2.95
C MET A 56 -25.90 7.91 3.90
N LYS A 57 -26.74 7.99 4.94
CA LYS A 57 -26.59 8.98 6.00
C LYS A 57 -25.29 8.76 6.76
N GLU A 58 -25.01 7.53 7.18
CA GLU A 58 -23.75 7.18 7.88
C GLU A 58 -22.51 7.48 7.03
N ILE A 59 -22.52 7.16 5.73
CA ILE A 59 -21.42 7.49 4.81
C ILE A 59 -21.20 8.99 4.76
N THR A 60 -22.28 9.77 4.68
CA THR A 60 -22.19 11.23 4.58
C THR A 60 -21.62 11.84 5.86
N GLU A 61 -22.07 11.37 7.02
CA GLU A 61 -21.59 11.83 8.33
C GLU A 61 -20.13 11.43 8.54
N ALA A 62 -19.77 10.16 8.27
CA ALA A 62 -18.39 9.69 8.39
C ALA A 62 -17.43 10.40 7.42
N ALA A 63 -17.85 10.62 6.16
CA ALA A 63 -17.04 11.36 5.19
C ALA A 63 -16.83 12.82 5.60
N ARG A 64 -17.85 13.48 6.18
CA ARG A 64 -17.75 14.87 6.64
C ARG A 64 -16.87 15.01 7.89
N ASP A 65 -17.09 14.13 8.86
CA ASP A 65 -16.53 14.29 10.21
C ASP A 65 -15.15 13.61 10.34
N TRP A 66 -14.92 12.52 9.59
CA TRP A 66 -13.67 11.74 9.64
C TRP A 66 -12.86 11.75 8.34
N GLY A 67 -13.53 11.87 7.18
CA GLY A 67 -12.90 11.68 5.87
C GLY A 67 -12.53 10.21 5.55
N PHE A 68 -12.74 9.29 6.49
CA PHE A 68 -12.47 7.86 6.35
C PHE A 68 -13.52 7.03 7.10
N PHE A 69 -13.85 5.86 6.56
CA PHE A 69 -14.73 4.87 7.17
C PHE A 69 -14.43 3.48 6.60
N GLN A 70 -14.86 2.46 7.32
CA GLN A 70 -14.83 1.06 6.89
C GLN A 70 -16.23 0.64 6.46
N VAL A 71 -16.32 -0.32 5.54
CA VAL A 71 -17.60 -0.90 5.10
C VAL A 71 -17.61 -2.41 5.30
N VAL A 72 -18.75 -2.94 5.72
CA VAL A 72 -19.03 -4.39 5.78
C VAL A 72 -20.26 -4.71 4.92
N ASN A 73 -20.45 -5.99 4.62
CA ASN A 73 -21.56 -6.45 3.78
C ASN A 73 -21.64 -5.74 2.40
N HIS A 74 -20.49 -5.38 1.85
CA HIS A 74 -20.35 -4.65 0.58
C HIS A 74 -20.67 -5.49 -0.68
N GLY A 75 -21.14 -6.73 -0.53
CA GLY A 75 -21.53 -7.61 -1.62
C GLY A 75 -20.38 -8.19 -2.46
N ILE A 76 -19.12 -7.92 -2.11
CA ILE A 76 -17.95 -8.53 -2.77
C ILE A 76 -17.71 -9.90 -2.13
N PRO A 77 -17.68 -11.01 -2.90
CA PRO A 77 -17.43 -12.34 -2.36
C PRO A 77 -16.09 -12.43 -1.62
N GLN A 78 -16.09 -13.08 -0.46
CA GLN A 78 -14.88 -13.23 0.35
C GLN A 78 -13.77 -14.00 -0.39
N GLU A 79 -14.16 -15.00 -1.19
CA GLU A 79 -13.22 -15.78 -2.02
C GLU A 79 -12.48 -14.91 -3.03
N MET A 80 -13.15 -13.91 -3.62
CA MET A 80 -12.51 -12.96 -4.53
C MET A 80 -11.44 -12.14 -3.81
N LEU A 81 -11.73 -11.64 -2.60
CA LEU A 81 -10.77 -10.89 -1.79
C LEU A 81 -9.57 -11.76 -1.37
N GLN A 82 -9.81 -13.03 -1.06
CA GLN A 82 -8.75 -13.99 -0.74
C GLN A 82 -7.84 -14.27 -1.94
N THR A 83 -8.42 -14.50 -3.12
CA THR A 83 -7.67 -14.67 -4.37
C THR A 83 -6.86 -13.43 -4.69
N LEU A 84 -7.44 -12.23 -4.54
CA LEU A 84 -6.72 -10.98 -4.74
C LEU A 84 -5.48 -10.88 -3.83
N LYS A 85 -5.64 -11.15 -2.52
CA LYS A 85 -4.52 -11.14 -1.57
C LYS A 85 -3.45 -12.17 -1.91
N PHE A 86 -3.86 -13.35 -2.38
CA PHE A 86 -2.94 -14.41 -2.79
C PHE A 86 -2.13 -14.02 -4.02
N GLU A 87 -2.77 -13.50 -5.07
CA GLU A 87 -2.07 -13.06 -6.28
C GLU A 87 -1.18 -11.83 -6.03
N GLN A 88 -1.62 -10.88 -5.20
CA GLN A 88 -0.77 -9.77 -4.73
C GLN A 88 0.50 -10.29 -4.05
N LYS A 89 0.36 -11.26 -3.14
CA LYS A 89 1.51 -11.84 -2.44
C LYS A 89 2.48 -12.52 -3.41
N LYS A 90 1.98 -13.30 -4.37
CA LYS A 90 2.81 -13.92 -5.41
C LYS A 90 3.62 -12.90 -6.20
N VAL A 91 3.01 -11.78 -6.59
CA VAL A 91 3.67 -10.71 -7.33
C VAL A 91 4.87 -10.16 -6.54
N PHE A 92 4.67 -9.79 -5.26
CA PHE A 92 5.74 -9.19 -4.44
C PHE A 92 6.78 -10.21 -3.96
N GLN A 93 6.45 -11.51 -3.97
CA GLN A 93 7.39 -12.60 -3.72
C GLN A 93 8.27 -12.96 -4.92
N ARG A 94 8.13 -12.31 -6.08
CA ARG A 94 9.11 -12.46 -7.16
C ARG A 94 10.43 -11.79 -6.81
N PRO A 95 11.56 -12.23 -7.38
CA PRO A 95 12.84 -11.56 -7.20
C PRO A 95 12.74 -10.06 -7.52
N PHE A 96 13.37 -9.21 -6.71
CA PHE A 96 13.41 -7.76 -6.92
C PHE A 96 13.97 -7.41 -8.30
N SER A 97 14.98 -8.14 -8.76
CA SER A 97 15.56 -8.00 -10.10
C SER A 97 14.54 -8.19 -11.22
N ASN A 98 13.48 -8.98 -11.00
CA ASN A 98 12.41 -9.19 -11.97
C ASN A 98 11.36 -8.08 -11.87
N LYS A 99 10.96 -7.73 -10.64
CA LYS A 99 9.97 -6.67 -10.38
C LYS A 99 10.42 -5.29 -10.87
N SER A 100 11.72 -5.02 -10.81
CA SER A 100 12.35 -3.75 -11.22
C SER A 100 12.60 -3.62 -12.73
N GLN A 101 12.27 -4.63 -13.53
CA GLN A 101 12.40 -4.57 -14.99
C GLN A 101 11.35 -3.65 -15.61
N GLY A 102 11.72 -2.95 -16.68
CA GLY A 102 10.85 -1.97 -17.34
C GLY A 102 9.60 -2.55 -18.03
N ASN A 103 9.49 -3.88 -18.11
CA ASN A 103 8.39 -4.63 -18.70
C ASN A 103 7.81 -5.68 -17.73
N PHE A 104 7.99 -5.50 -16.42
CA PHE A 104 7.44 -6.43 -15.43
C PHE A 104 5.92 -6.60 -15.62
N LEU A 105 5.45 -7.85 -15.78
CA LEU A 105 4.06 -8.19 -16.12
C LEU A 105 3.55 -7.56 -17.42
N ASN A 106 4.44 -7.22 -18.36
CA ASN A 106 4.13 -6.48 -19.58
C ASN A 106 3.46 -5.12 -19.31
N LEU A 107 3.75 -4.53 -18.15
CA LEU A 107 3.29 -3.20 -17.75
C LEU A 107 4.35 -2.14 -18.03
N PRO A 108 3.93 -0.87 -18.20
CA PRO A 108 4.86 0.26 -18.23
C PRO A 108 5.76 0.30 -16.98
N VAL A 109 7.00 0.78 -17.14
CA VAL A 109 7.95 0.94 -16.03
C VAL A 109 7.41 1.79 -14.86
N SER A 110 6.46 2.69 -15.13
CA SER A 110 5.82 3.53 -14.11
C SER A 110 4.89 2.77 -13.16
N CYS A 111 4.53 1.52 -13.47
CA CYS A 111 3.60 0.73 -12.68
C CYS A 111 4.24 0.18 -11.39
N TYR A 112 5.53 -0.15 -11.40
CA TYR A 112 6.22 -0.65 -10.21
C TYR A 112 7.09 0.44 -9.58
N ARG A 113 7.01 0.59 -8.26
CA ARG A 113 7.84 1.51 -7.48
C ARG A 113 8.36 0.81 -6.24
N TRP A 114 9.65 1.00 -5.98
CA TRP A 114 10.26 0.74 -4.68
C TRP A 114 10.72 2.05 -4.05
N GLY A 115 10.34 2.25 -2.79
CA GLY A 115 10.73 3.39 -2.00
C GLY A 115 10.26 4.74 -2.56
N ASN A 116 11.03 5.77 -2.22
CA ASN A 116 10.87 7.10 -2.79
C ASN A 116 12.13 7.43 -3.60
N PRO A 117 12.09 7.28 -4.94
CA PRO A 117 13.26 7.53 -5.79
C PRO A 117 13.69 9.02 -5.79
N PHE A 118 12.85 9.91 -5.27
CA PHE A 118 13.13 11.35 -5.19
C PHE A 118 13.50 11.82 -3.78
N ALA A 119 13.78 10.89 -2.85
CA ALA A 119 14.15 11.24 -1.48
C ALA A 119 15.50 12.00 -1.44
N LYS A 120 15.49 13.19 -0.84
CA LYS A 120 16.70 14.03 -0.64
C LYS A 120 17.34 13.86 0.73
N ASN A 121 16.61 13.28 1.68
CA ASN A 121 17.05 13.00 3.04
C ASN A 121 16.31 11.79 3.62
N LEU A 122 16.78 11.28 4.75
CA LEU A 122 16.22 10.08 5.41
C LEU A 122 14.75 10.22 5.85
N ARG A 123 14.25 11.43 6.09
CA ARG A 123 12.84 11.62 6.46
C ARG A 123 11.90 11.44 5.27
N GLN A 124 12.44 11.47 4.05
CA GLN A 124 11.68 11.32 2.81
C GLN A 124 11.75 9.89 2.25
N THR A 125 12.54 8.99 2.83
CA THR A 125 12.62 7.60 2.38
C THR A 125 11.39 6.83 2.83
N THR A 126 10.84 6.02 1.94
CA THR A 126 9.75 5.10 2.27
C THR A 126 10.26 3.66 2.22
N TRP A 127 9.93 2.87 3.23
CA TRP A 127 10.14 1.43 3.21
C TRP A 127 8.88 0.76 2.69
N SER A 128 8.68 0.82 1.36
CA SER A 128 7.49 0.26 0.73
C SER A 128 7.72 -0.04 -0.75
N GLU A 129 7.12 -1.13 -1.21
CA GLU A 129 6.90 -1.40 -2.63
C GLU A 129 5.45 -1.06 -3.00
N ALA A 130 5.22 -0.70 -4.25
CA ALA A 130 3.90 -0.46 -4.80
C ALA A 130 3.82 -0.93 -6.25
N LEU A 131 2.70 -1.56 -6.60
CA LEU A 131 2.32 -1.87 -7.97
C LEU A 131 1.02 -1.12 -8.28
N HIS A 132 1.08 -0.21 -9.24
CA HIS A 132 -0.04 0.61 -9.70
C HIS A 132 -0.42 0.18 -11.12
N ILE A 133 -1.56 -0.49 -11.26
CA ILE A 133 -2.07 -0.97 -12.55
C ILE A 133 -3.16 0.00 -13.00
N ILE A 134 -2.94 0.66 -14.14
CA ILE A 134 -3.96 1.54 -14.72
C ILE A 134 -4.99 0.67 -15.44
N LEU A 135 -6.29 0.97 -15.29
CA LEU A 135 -7.37 0.13 -15.82
C LEU A 135 -7.25 -0.15 -17.33
N HIS A 136 -6.78 0.80 -18.14
CA HIS A 136 -6.59 0.59 -19.57
C HIS A 136 -5.40 -0.33 -19.93
N ASP A 137 -4.50 -0.59 -18.98
CA ASP A 137 -3.37 -1.51 -19.14
C ASP A 137 -3.68 -2.92 -18.63
N ILE A 138 -4.83 -3.15 -17.98
CA ILE A 138 -5.15 -4.45 -17.37
C ILE A 138 -5.19 -5.59 -18.40
N GLY A 139 -5.61 -5.30 -19.63
CA GLY A 139 -5.62 -6.27 -20.72
C GLY A 139 -4.24 -6.62 -21.28
N LYS A 140 -3.20 -5.85 -20.92
CA LYS A 140 -1.81 -6.09 -21.31
C LYS A 140 -1.05 -6.92 -20.31
N VAL A 141 -1.54 -7.01 -19.05
CA VAL A 141 -0.91 -7.78 -17.98
C VAL A 141 -0.73 -9.22 -18.45
N ASP A 142 0.48 -9.75 -18.27
CA ASP A 142 0.76 -11.16 -18.58
C ASP A 142 -0.31 -12.04 -17.94
N GLN A 143 -1.05 -12.77 -18.77
CA GLN A 143 -1.94 -13.82 -18.30
C GLN A 143 -1.06 -14.97 -17.84
N GLU A 144 -0.63 -14.94 -16.59
CA GLU A 144 -0.36 -16.20 -15.92
C GLU A 144 -1.69 -16.93 -15.81
N ASP A 145 -1.71 -18.22 -16.20
CA ASP A 145 -2.90 -19.07 -16.36
C ASP A 145 -3.86 -19.12 -15.14
N SER A 146 -3.54 -18.46 -14.01
CA SER A 146 -4.41 -18.34 -12.84
C SER A 146 -5.23 -17.05 -12.72
N LEU A 147 -5.00 -16.01 -13.54
CA LEU A 147 -5.71 -14.73 -13.41
C LEU A 147 -7.11 -14.71 -14.01
N ARG A 148 -7.48 -15.74 -14.77
CA ARG A 148 -8.87 -16.00 -15.14
C ARG A 148 -9.48 -16.99 -14.17
N VAL A 149 -9.98 -16.48 -13.04
CA VAL A 149 -11.12 -17.13 -12.41
C VAL A 149 -12.27 -16.97 -13.41
N SER A 150 -12.59 -18.07 -14.10
CA SER A 150 -13.79 -18.24 -14.91
C SER A 150 -15.01 -17.88 -14.06
N GLY A 151 -15.60 -16.72 -14.31
CA GLY A 151 -16.78 -16.29 -13.56
C GLY A 151 -17.15 -14.82 -13.76
N ILE A 152 -18.18 -14.61 -14.58
CA ILE A 152 -19.09 -13.45 -14.52
C ILE A 152 -18.56 -12.15 -15.15
N LEU A 153 -18.51 -12.13 -16.48
CA LEU A 153 -18.87 -10.94 -17.28
C LEU A 153 -19.80 -11.36 -18.43
N THR A 154 -20.96 -11.89 -18.06
CA THR A 154 -22.15 -11.87 -18.93
C THR A 154 -23.33 -11.35 -18.11
N SER A 155 -23.34 -10.04 -17.88
CA SER A 155 -24.58 -9.30 -17.77
C SER A 155 -24.73 -8.53 -19.07
N LYS A 156 -25.60 -9.03 -19.95
CA LYS A 156 -26.16 -8.23 -21.04
C LYS A 156 -26.98 -7.13 -20.38
N PHE A 157 -26.72 -5.88 -20.75
CA PHE A 157 -27.83 -4.93 -20.85
C PHE A 157 -28.66 -5.30 -22.09
#